data_AF-T1KD95-F1
#
_entry.id   AF-T1KD95-F1
#
_cell.length_a   1.000
_cell.length_b   1.000
_cell.length_c   1.000
_cell.angle_alpha   90.00
_cell.angle_beta   90.00
_cell.angle_gamma   90.00
#
_symmetry.space_group_name_H-M   'P 1'
#
loop_
_entity.id
_entity.type
_entity.pdbx_description
1 polymer ?
#
loop_
_entity_poly.entity_id
_entity_poly.type
_entity_poly.pdbx_seq_one_letter_code
_entity_poly.pdbx_strand_id
1 'polypeptide(L)'
;MFNLIFLFLTIPCIFSARHNGLTPRSTGSSGAIIFPNAQRPPSAPNSFDTALLRTAGLRNASEIFAALGIQEVNDDPLAGRKKTNYAEQAVCEPELRTVEVGDQGIESGEIFFPKCVRVLRCGGCCDISDRMACTPTKISHRDVKRAKIRIRRSTTPAASSQTVQVEVHEECRCMCKVKEEHCNPNLHVYQADLCKCVCNNEQDAVACRNMAPAKSWDNNECKCKCRDVKHCPSGTEFSHDTCNCEAS
;
A
#
# COMPACT_ATOMS: atom_id res chain seq x y z
N MET A 1 34.11 48.26 -35.84
CA MET A 1 35.05 47.36 -36.53
C MET A 1 34.29 46.12 -36.97
N PHE A 2 34.21 45.93 -38.29
CA PHE A 2 33.73 44.75 -39.02
C PHE A 2 34.50 43.48 -38.56
N ASN A 3 34.00 42.24 -38.64
CA ASN A 3 33.41 41.59 -39.80
C ASN A 3 32.57 40.34 -39.44
N LEU A 4 31.49 40.17 -40.20
CA LEU A 4 30.67 38.96 -40.43
C LEU A 4 31.40 38.01 -41.39
N ILE A 5 31.25 36.68 -41.24
CA ILE A 5 31.24 35.76 -42.40
C ILE A 5 30.20 34.66 -42.16
N PHE A 6 29.10 34.73 -42.92
CA PHE A 6 28.18 33.64 -43.26
C PHE A 6 28.69 32.96 -44.54
N LEU A 7 28.54 31.64 -44.66
CA LEU A 7 28.55 30.96 -45.96
C LEU A 7 27.52 29.84 -45.98
N PHE A 8 26.40 30.15 -46.65
CA PHE A 8 25.42 29.20 -47.19
C PHE A 8 26.00 28.55 -48.45
N LEU A 9 25.79 27.25 -48.65
CA LEU A 9 25.69 26.68 -50.00
C LEU A 9 24.63 25.56 -50.03
N THR A 10 23.72 25.72 -50.98
CA THR A 10 22.53 24.93 -51.30
C THR A 10 22.71 24.16 -52.61
N ILE A 11 22.21 22.91 -52.67
CA ILE A 11 21.46 22.25 -53.79
C ILE A 11 22.28 21.96 -55.10
N PRO A 12 22.07 20.85 -55.89
CA PRO A 12 20.80 20.15 -56.18
C PRO A 12 20.78 18.61 -56.24
N CYS A 13 19.53 18.11 -56.26
CA CYS A 13 19.07 16.79 -56.68
C CYS A 13 19.27 16.54 -58.19
N ILE A 14 19.51 15.28 -58.59
CA ILE A 14 19.16 14.75 -59.92
C ILE A 14 18.48 13.38 -59.81
N PHE A 15 17.45 13.24 -60.64
CA PHE A 15 16.42 12.23 -60.85
C PHE A 15 16.86 10.88 -61.47
N SER A 16 15.90 9.92 -61.40
CA SER A 16 15.60 8.80 -62.33
C SER A 16 16.46 7.52 -62.24
N ALA A 17 15.93 6.29 -62.40
CA ALA A 17 14.70 5.87 -63.08
C ALA A 17 14.07 4.55 -62.53
N ARG A 18 12.78 4.40 -62.86
CA ARG A 18 11.92 3.20 -62.85
C ARG A 18 12.55 1.96 -63.50
N HIS A 19 12.16 0.77 -63.02
CA HIS A 19 11.60 -0.25 -63.92
C HIS A 19 10.58 -1.17 -63.24
N ASN A 20 9.52 -1.46 -63.99
CA ASN A 20 8.36 -2.30 -63.67
C ASN A 20 8.71 -3.79 -63.55
N GLY A 21 7.94 -4.54 -62.74
CA GLY A 21 7.84 -6.00 -62.80
C GLY A 21 6.54 -6.50 -62.16
N LEU A 22 5.73 -7.18 -62.97
CA LEU A 22 4.36 -7.62 -62.74
C LEU A 22 4.23 -8.82 -61.77
N THR A 23 3.01 -9.01 -61.26
CA THR A 23 2.50 -10.14 -60.47
C THR A 23 2.49 -11.47 -61.28
N PRO A 24 2.36 -12.65 -60.63
CA PRO A 24 1.01 -13.22 -60.46
C PRO A 24 0.77 -14.04 -59.17
N ARG A 25 -0.51 -14.33 -58.97
CA ARG A 25 -1.19 -15.05 -57.88
C ARG A 25 -1.19 -16.58 -58.11
N SER A 26 -1.05 -17.39 -57.06
CA SER A 26 -1.37 -18.84 -57.02
C SER A 26 -1.43 -19.26 -55.53
N THR A 27 -2.63 -19.48 -54.97
CA THR A 27 -3.33 -20.77 -54.70
C THR A 27 -2.62 -21.70 -53.70
N GLY A 28 -3.37 -22.11 -52.67
CA GLY A 28 -2.85 -22.62 -51.41
C GLY A 28 -2.43 -24.10 -51.36
N SER A 29 -1.91 -24.49 -50.20
CA SER A 29 -1.87 -25.87 -49.73
C SER A 29 -1.64 -25.90 -48.21
N SER A 30 -2.42 -26.76 -47.54
CA SER A 30 -2.36 -27.09 -46.12
C SER A 30 -1.02 -27.75 -45.75
N GLY A 31 -0.44 -27.37 -44.60
CA GLY A 31 0.75 -28.00 -44.04
C GLY A 31 0.95 -27.60 -42.58
N ALA A 32 1.33 -28.58 -41.75
CA ALA A 32 1.21 -28.62 -40.29
C ALA A 32 1.85 -27.46 -39.49
N ILE A 33 1.19 -27.05 -38.40
CA ILE A 33 1.76 -26.17 -37.37
C ILE A 33 2.79 -26.98 -36.57
N ILE A 34 4.07 -26.70 -36.79
CA ILE A 34 5.16 -27.13 -35.89
C ILE A 34 5.30 -26.02 -34.84
N PHE A 35 5.03 -26.33 -33.57
CA PHE A 35 5.34 -25.43 -32.46
C PHE A 35 6.84 -25.49 -32.17
N PRO A 36 7.62 -24.40 -32.30
CA PRO A 36 8.98 -24.40 -31.80
C PRO A 36 8.96 -24.42 -30.27
N ASN A 37 9.75 -25.33 -29.71
CA ASN A 37 10.08 -25.43 -28.29
C ASN A 37 10.75 -24.11 -27.84
N ALA A 38 9.97 -23.18 -27.30
CA ALA A 38 10.47 -21.95 -26.73
C ALA A 38 10.89 -22.21 -25.29
N GLN A 39 12.17 -22.54 -25.10
CA GLN A 39 12.83 -22.38 -23.80
C GLN A 39 12.67 -20.92 -23.39
N ARG A 40 11.95 -20.68 -22.29
CA ARG A 40 11.66 -19.35 -21.74
C ARG A 40 12.98 -18.71 -21.28
N PRO A 41 13.44 -17.58 -21.87
CA PRO A 41 14.57 -16.84 -21.32
C PRO A 41 14.19 -16.26 -19.94
N PRO A 42 15.16 -16.02 -19.04
CA PRO A 42 14.90 -15.46 -17.72
C PRO A 42 14.14 -14.14 -17.86
N SER A 43 12.99 -14.05 -17.20
CA SER A 43 12.13 -12.86 -17.24
C SER A 43 12.91 -11.65 -16.73
N ALA A 44 13.19 -10.70 -17.62
CA ALA A 44 13.50 -9.34 -17.23
C ALA A 44 12.36 -8.81 -16.34
N PRO A 45 12.65 -8.03 -15.28
CA PRO A 45 11.62 -7.49 -14.40
C PRO A 45 10.58 -6.75 -15.25
N ASN A 46 9.30 -7.03 -15.01
CA ASN A 46 8.24 -6.48 -15.84
C ASN A 46 8.34 -4.95 -15.83
N SER A 47 8.14 -4.31 -17.00
CA SER A 47 8.12 -2.84 -17.15
C SER A 47 7.24 -2.13 -16.12
N PHE A 48 6.21 -2.82 -15.60
CA PHE A 48 5.30 -2.33 -14.60
C PHE A 48 5.94 -2.20 -13.21
N ASP A 49 6.76 -3.16 -12.77
CA ASP A 49 7.44 -3.11 -11.46
C ASP A 49 8.42 -1.94 -11.41
N THR A 50 9.11 -1.69 -12.54
CA THR A 50 10.01 -0.54 -12.68
C THR A 50 9.23 0.78 -12.73
N ALA A 51 8.04 0.79 -13.33
CA ALA A 51 7.18 1.97 -13.36
C ALA A 51 6.59 2.27 -11.98
N LEU A 52 6.21 1.24 -11.21
CA LEU A 52 5.70 1.38 -9.84
C LEU A 52 6.76 1.95 -8.90
N LEU A 53 8.02 1.53 -9.01
CA LEU A 53 9.12 2.14 -8.27
C LEU A 53 9.29 3.63 -8.57
N ARG A 54 8.99 4.07 -9.81
CA ARG A 54 9.00 5.51 -10.18
C ARG A 54 7.80 6.28 -9.62
N THR A 55 6.76 5.59 -9.16
CA THR A 55 5.61 6.23 -8.50
C THR A 55 5.81 6.46 -7.01
N ALA A 56 6.89 5.93 -6.43
CA ALA A 56 7.18 6.12 -5.01
C ALA A 56 7.42 7.61 -4.70
N GLY A 57 6.58 8.17 -3.82
CA GLY A 57 6.66 9.57 -3.40
C GLY A 57 5.98 10.58 -4.33
N LEU A 58 5.29 10.13 -5.37
CA LEU A 58 4.38 10.98 -6.15
C LEU A 58 3.19 11.37 -5.28
N ARG A 59 2.80 12.64 -5.36
CA ARG A 59 1.71 13.19 -4.51
C ARG A 59 0.41 13.31 -5.27
N ASN A 60 0.47 13.33 -6.60
CA ASN A 60 -0.64 13.64 -7.46
C ASN A 60 -0.95 12.49 -8.43
N ALA A 61 -2.24 12.16 -8.60
CA ALA A 61 -2.67 11.12 -9.51
C ALA A 61 -2.21 11.35 -10.97
N SER A 62 -2.12 12.60 -11.42
CA SER A 62 -1.61 12.94 -12.76
C SER A 62 -0.14 12.52 -12.96
N GLU A 63 0.68 12.60 -11.92
CA GLU A 63 2.08 12.14 -11.97
C GLU A 63 2.14 10.62 -12.09
N ILE A 64 1.23 9.90 -11.42
CA ILE A 64 1.11 8.44 -11.52
C ILE A 64 0.69 8.04 -12.94
N PHE A 65 -0.33 8.68 -13.51
CA PHE A 65 -0.76 8.39 -14.88
C PHE A 65 0.36 8.65 -15.89
N ALA A 66 1.11 9.74 -15.72
CA ALA A 66 2.28 10.04 -16.54
C ALA A 66 3.41 9.00 -16.37
N ALA A 67 3.71 8.59 -15.13
CA ALA A 67 4.76 7.60 -14.84
C ALA A 67 4.41 6.19 -15.36
N LEU A 68 3.12 5.84 -15.35
CA LEU A 68 2.61 4.57 -15.86
C LEU A 68 2.30 4.59 -17.36
N GLY A 69 2.39 5.75 -18.02
CA GLY A 69 2.06 5.90 -19.44
C GLY A 69 0.57 5.68 -19.75
N ILE A 70 -0.31 5.92 -18.78
CA ILE A 70 -1.76 5.73 -18.91
C ILE A 70 -2.36 7.02 -19.47
N GLN A 71 -3.04 6.91 -20.62
CA GLN A 71 -3.86 8.00 -21.14
C GLN A 71 -5.21 7.98 -20.42
N GLU A 72 -5.57 9.08 -19.76
CA GLU A 72 -6.86 9.22 -19.10
C GLU A 72 -7.99 9.22 -20.14
N VAL A 73 -8.91 8.25 -20.01
CA VAL A 73 -10.17 8.27 -20.75
C VAL A 73 -11.18 9.06 -19.91
N ASN A 74 -11.55 10.25 -20.36
CA ASN A 74 -12.59 11.05 -19.72
C ASN A 74 -13.97 10.48 -20.08
N ASP A 75 -14.41 9.43 -19.38
CA ASP A 75 -15.72 8.80 -19.57
C ASP A 75 -16.87 9.55 -18.85
N ASP A 76 -16.67 10.79 -18.40
CA ASP A 76 -17.72 11.60 -17.77
C ASP A 76 -18.56 12.34 -18.84
N PRO A 77 -19.81 11.90 -19.12
CA PRO A 77 -20.66 12.50 -20.13
C PRO A 77 -21.21 13.88 -19.74
N LEU A 78 -20.95 14.37 -18.51
CA LEU A 78 -21.36 15.68 -18.00
C LEU A 78 -20.20 16.69 -17.89
N ALA A 79 -18.97 16.29 -18.27
CA ALA A 79 -17.78 17.12 -18.18
C ALA A 79 -17.68 18.16 -19.31
N GLY A 80 -18.61 19.11 -19.37
CA GLY A 80 -18.38 20.35 -20.09
C GLY A 80 -17.14 21.06 -19.52
N ARG A 81 -16.02 21.05 -20.28
CA ARG A 81 -14.75 21.78 -20.09
C ARG A 81 -14.49 22.30 -18.66
N LYS A 82 -14.56 21.43 -17.65
CA LYS A 82 -14.09 21.73 -16.29
C LYS A 82 -12.69 21.19 -16.14
N LYS A 83 -11.78 22.01 -15.62
CA LYS A 83 -10.42 21.60 -15.27
C LYS A 83 -10.52 20.46 -14.25
N THR A 84 -10.01 19.27 -14.61
CA THR A 84 -9.91 18.13 -13.69
C THR A 84 -9.00 18.53 -12.52
N ASN A 85 -9.51 18.45 -11.29
CA ASN A 85 -8.71 18.61 -10.09
C ASN A 85 -8.38 17.23 -9.57
N TYR A 86 -7.13 16.81 -9.72
CA TYR A 86 -6.65 15.55 -9.18
C TYR A 86 -6.61 15.61 -7.65
N ALA A 87 -6.98 14.51 -7.01
CA ALA A 87 -6.76 14.35 -5.59
C ALA A 87 -5.25 14.32 -5.30
N GLU A 88 -4.84 15.01 -4.25
CA GLU A 88 -3.50 14.92 -3.69
C GLU A 88 -3.52 13.93 -2.54
N GLN A 89 -2.50 13.08 -2.49
CA GLN A 89 -2.33 12.18 -1.38
C GLN A 89 -1.85 12.93 -0.14
N ALA A 90 -2.53 12.69 0.99
CA ALA A 90 -2.05 13.10 2.29
C ALA A 90 -0.79 12.29 2.63
N VAL A 91 0.39 12.91 2.55
CA VAL A 91 1.67 12.26 2.86
C VAL A 91 1.80 12.05 4.37
N CYS A 92 2.54 11.02 4.80
CA CYS A 92 2.82 10.78 6.21
C CYS A 92 3.65 11.91 6.84
N GLU A 93 2.99 12.83 7.55
CA GLU A 93 3.62 13.98 8.21
C GLU A 93 2.86 14.41 9.49
N PRO A 94 3.47 15.24 10.35
CA PRO A 94 2.76 15.82 11.50
C PRO A 94 1.63 16.76 11.05
N GLU A 95 0.39 16.42 11.39
CA GLU A 95 -0.80 17.21 11.09
C GLU A 95 -1.46 17.71 12.37
N LEU A 96 -2.10 18.89 12.31
CA LEU A 96 -2.85 19.41 13.45
C LEU A 96 -4.13 18.59 13.67
N ARG A 97 -4.19 17.83 14.76
CA ARG A 97 -5.34 16.99 15.10
C ARG A 97 -5.93 17.34 16.46
N THR A 98 -7.23 17.10 16.60
CA THR A 98 -7.95 17.23 17.86
C THR A 98 -7.67 16.02 18.73
N VAL A 99 -7.20 16.26 19.96
CA VAL A 99 -6.88 15.23 20.96
C VAL A 99 -7.64 15.55 22.22
N GLU A 100 -8.32 14.54 22.77
CA GLU A 100 -8.96 14.65 24.08
C GLU A 100 -7.91 14.74 25.18
N VAL A 101 -8.05 15.74 26.05
CA VAL A 101 -7.20 15.89 27.23
C VAL A 101 -7.85 15.06 28.32
N GLY A 102 -7.36 13.83 28.50
CA GLY A 102 -7.98 12.85 29.40
C GLY A 102 -8.12 13.34 30.84
N ASP A 103 -9.09 12.79 31.54
CA ASP A 103 -9.33 13.06 32.96
C ASP A 103 -8.57 12.05 33.80
N GLN A 104 -7.37 12.43 34.25
CA GLN A 104 -6.57 11.64 35.18
C GLN A 104 -7.31 11.52 36.52
N GLY A 105 -8.08 10.44 36.72
CA GLY A 105 -8.74 10.08 37.97
C GLY A 105 -9.95 10.97 38.34
N ILE A 106 -11.14 10.61 37.85
CA ILE A 106 -12.37 11.40 38.06
C ILE A 106 -12.94 11.17 39.46
N GLU A 107 -12.87 12.19 40.31
CA GLU A 107 -13.89 12.39 41.35
C GLU A 107 -15.19 12.85 40.68
N SER A 108 -16.30 12.19 41.00
CA SER A 108 -17.65 12.55 40.51
C SER A 108 -17.97 14.02 40.85
N GLY A 109 -18.36 14.81 39.84
CA GLY A 109 -18.87 16.19 40.00
C GLY A 109 -17.92 17.34 39.59
N GLU A 110 -16.82 17.04 38.90
CA GLU A 110 -15.88 18.04 38.37
C GLU A 110 -16.06 18.23 36.86
N ILE A 111 -15.95 19.47 36.39
CA ILE A 111 -16.05 19.85 34.97
C ILE A 111 -14.70 20.38 34.51
N PHE A 112 -14.19 19.82 33.41
CA PHE A 112 -12.95 20.26 32.78
C PHE A 112 -13.22 21.02 31.47
N PHE A 113 -12.52 22.14 31.29
CA PHE A 113 -12.62 22.95 30.07
C PHE A 113 -11.26 23.50 29.62
N PRO A 114 -10.87 23.36 28.34
CA PRO A 114 -11.55 22.61 27.28
C PRO A 114 -11.40 21.09 27.47
N LYS A 115 -12.28 20.29 26.83
CA LYS A 115 -12.18 18.81 26.83
C LYS A 115 -11.16 18.27 25.84
N CYS A 116 -10.89 19.02 24.78
CA CYS A 116 -9.92 18.64 23.75
C CYS A 116 -9.09 19.85 23.34
N VAL A 117 -7.91 19.57 22.82
CA VAL A 117 -6.96 20.57 22.29
C VAL A 117 -6.49 20.14 20.91
N ARG A 118 -5.91 21.08 20.16
CA ARG A 118 -5.26 20.77 18.88
C ARG A 118 -3.76 20.69 19.07
N VAL A 119 -3.17 19.56 18.68
CA VAL A 119 -1.72 19.30 18.73
C VAL A 119 -1.30 18.55 17.47
N LEU A 120 0.00 18.61 17.15
CA LEU A 120 0.54 17.85 16.02
C LEU A 120 0.53 16.36 16.35
N ARG A 121 -0.05 15.57 15.45
CA ARG A 121 -0.05 14.10 15.47
C ARG A 121 0.27 13.60 14.07
N CYS A 122 0.96 12.47 14.00
CA CYS A 122 1.23 11.83 12.73
C CYS A 122 -0.08 11.46 12.04
N GLY A 123 -0.23 11.89 10.80
CA GLY A 123 -1.36 11.65 9.93
C GLY A 123 -0.90 11.38 8.51
N GLY A 124 -1.85 11.12 7.61
CA GLY A 124 -1.57 10.79 6.21
C GLY A 124 -1.46 9.29 5.92
N CYS A 125 -1.14 9.00 4.67
CA CYS A 125 -1.12 7.70 4.02
C CYS A 125 0.33 7.26 3.73
N CYS A 126 0.54 5.94 3.67
CA CYS A 126 1.81 5.32 3.30
C CYS A 126 1.65 4.58 1.97
N ASP A 127 2.46 4.96 0.98
CA ASP A 127 2.26 4.64 -0.45
C ASP A 127 2.40 3.16 -0.82
N ILE A 128 3.12 2.37 -0.02
CA ILE A 128 3.72 1.12 -0.51
C ILE A 128 2.92 -0.13 -0.10
N SER A 129 2.25 -0.12 1.05
CA SER A 129 1.49 -1.28 1.52
C SER A 129 0.57 -0.93 2.69
N ASP A 130 -0.57 -1.62 2.75
CA ASP A 130 -1.47 -1.69 3.90
C ASP A 130 -0.81 -2.20 5.20
N ARG A 131 0.38 -2.81 5.11
CA ARG A 131 1.19 -3.28 6.24
C ARG A 131 1.97 -2.17 6.93
N MET A 132 2.02 -0.97 6.36
CA MET A 132 2.68 0.19 6.95
C MET A 132 1.67 1.10 7.65
N ALA A 133 2.14 1.84 8.66
CA ALA A 133 1.40 2.88 9.34
C ALA A 133 2.28 4.14 9.49
N CYS A 134 1.65 5.31 9.47
CA CYS A 134 2.33 6.56 9.76
C CYS A 134 2.52 6.69 11.28
N THR A 135 3.78 6.57 11.73
CA THR A 135 4.14 6.53 13.15
C THR A 135 5.13 7.63 13.51
N PRO A 136 5.10 8.15 14.74
CA PRO A 136 6.06 9.15 15.18
C PRO A 136 7.47 8.57 15.34
N THR A 137 8.47 9.29 14.84
CA THR A 137 9.89 9.00 15.09
C THR A 137 10.46 9.88 16.19
N LYS A 138 9.82 11.03 16.45
CA LYS A 138 10.20 11.96 17.51
C LYS A 138 8.96 12.51 18.18
N ILE A 139 8.93 12.37 19.50
CA ILE A 139 7.80 12.76 20.35
C ILE A 139 8.30 13.82 21.35
N SER A 140 7.56 14.90 21.47
CA SER A 140 7.71 15.91 22.52
C SER A 140 6.44 15.98 23.37
N HIS A 141 6.51 16.69 24.50
CA HIS A 141 5.36 16.90 25.38
C HIS A 141 5.16 18.39 25.60
N ARG A 142 3.90 18.82 25.58
CA ARG A 142 3.51 20.21 25.84
C ARG A 142 2.59 20.29 27.04
N ASP A 143 2.95 21.15 27.98
CA ASP A 143 2.10 21.50 29.11
C ASP A 143 0.96 22.41 28.65
N VAL A 144 -0.29 21.97 28.87
CA VAL A 144 -1.49 22.77 28.62
C VAL A 144 -2.24 22.99 29.92
N LYS A 145 -2.68 24.23 30.16
CA LYS A 145 -3.51 24.56 31.31
C LYS A 145 -4.98 24.46 30.92
N ARG A 146 -5.76 23.72 31.71
CA ARG A 146 -7.22 23.64 31.61
C ARG A 146 -7.88 24.10 32.90
N ALA A 147 -9.12 24.53 32.81
CA ALA A 147 -9.94 24.84 33.99
C ALA A 147 -10.47 23.54 34.59
N LYS A 148 -10.43 23.45 35.91
CA LYS A 148 -11.07 22.42 36.73
C LYS A 148 -12.11 23.12 37.61
N ILE A 149 -13.39 22.87 37.33
CA ILE A 149 -14.52 23.54 37.97
C ILE A 149 -15.27 22.52 38.81
N ARG A 150 -15.42 22.79 40.12
CA ARG A 150 -16.18 21.97 41.05
C ARG A 150 -17.50 22.65 41.37
N ILE A 151 -18.61 22.01 41.02
CA ILE A 151 -19.96 22.51 41.33
C ILE A 151 -20.41 21.87 42.65
N ARG A 152 -20.65 22.69 43.68
CA ARG A 152 -21.25 22.24 44.95
C ARG A 152 -22.69 22.75 45.02
N ARG A 153 -23.63 21.91 45.47
CA ARG A 153 -25.07 22.20 45.49
C ARG A 153 -25.47 23.42 46.35
N SER A 154 -24.61 23.90 47.23
CA SER A 154 -24.89 24.97 48.20
C SER A 154 -23.79 26.04 48.31
N THR A 155 -22.83 26.08 47.39
CA THR A 155 -21.70 27.03 47.46
C THR A 155 -21.35 27.55 46.07
N THR A 156 -20.83 28.78 46.00
CA THR A 156 -20.27 29.36 44.77
C THR A 156 -19.33 28.36 44.08
N PRO A 157 -19.44 28.15 42.76
CA PRO A 157 -18.56 27.26 42.01
C PRO A 157 -17.09 27.60 42.28
N ALA A 158 -16.28 26.59 42.56
CA ALA A 158 -14.84 26.76 42.74
C ALA A 158 -14.13 26.38 41.44
N ALA A 159 -13.31 27.29 40.91
CA ALA A 159 -12.49 27.06 39.73
C ALA A 159 -11.01 27.05 40.08
N SER A 160 -10.27 26.10 39.54
CA SER A 160 -8.82 26.00 39.67
C SER A 160 -8.19 25.70 38.30
N SER A 161 -6.90 26.02 38.15
CA SER A 161 -6.15 25.64 36.96
C SER A 161 -5.48 24.28 37.17
N GLN A 162 -5.59 23.40 36.18
CA GLN A 162 -4.89 22.12 36.12
C GLN A 162 -3.97 22.13 34.90
N THR A 163 -2.69 21.85 35.10
CA THR A 163 -1.75 21.60 34.00
C THR A 163 -1.79 20.12 33.62
N VAL A 164 -1.90 19.82 32.34
CA VAL A 164 -1.87 18.47 31.78
C VAL A 164 -0.80 18.42 30.69
N GLN A 165 -0.02 17.34 30.64
CA GLN A 165 0.93 17.13 29.56
C GLN A 165 0.23 16.45 28.38
N VAL A 166 0.42 17.00 27.18
CA VAL A 166 -0.12 16.43 25.95
C VAL A 166 1.02 16.08 25.02
N GLU A 167 0.99 14.86 24.49
CA GLU A 167 1.95 14.34 23.53
C GLU A 167 1.82 15.04 22.16
N VAL A 168 2.95 15.46 21.61
CA VAL A 168 3.11 16.14 20.32
C VAL A 168 4.10 15.36 19.46
N HIS A 169 3.74 15.09 18.21
CA HIS A 169 4.62 14.40 17.27
C HIS A 169 5.39 15.45 16.45
N GLU A 170 6.72 15.45 16.55
CA GLU A 170 7.59 16.40 15.84
C GLU A 170 8.00 15.89 14.46
N GLU A 171 8.17 14.58 14.33
CA GLU A 171 8.61 13.90 13.11
C GLU A 171 7.85 12.59 12.93
N CYS A 172 7.50 12.26 11.69
CA CYS A 172 6.71 11.07 11.33
C CYS A 172 7.39 10.32 10.19
N ARG A 173 7.26 8.98 10.20
CA ARG A 173 7.64 8.12 9.08
C ARG A 173 6.68 6.95 8.94
N CYS A 174 6.61 6.42 7.73
CA CYS A 174 5.95 5.15 7.47
C CYS A 174 6.80 4.01 8.04
N MET A 175 6.25 3.25 8.97
CA MET A 175 6.88 2.08 9.58
C MET A 175 5.96 0.86 9.50
N CYS A 176 6.53 -0.33 9.55
CA CYS A 176 5.76 -1.57 9.55
C CYS A 176 4.86 -1.66 10.79
N LYS A 177 3.57 -1.99 10.60
CA LYS A 177 2.63 -2.28 11.70
C LYS A 177 3.07 -3.50 12.51
N VAL A 178 3.55 -4.52 11.80
CA VAL A 178 4.14 -5.73 12.39
C VAL A 178 5.65 -5.54 12.44
N LYS A 179 6.22 -5.69 13.62
CA LYS A 179 7.66 -5.64 13.86
C LYS A 179 8.18 -7.05 14.12
N GLU A 180 9.50 -7.19 14.13
CA GLU A 180 10.17 -8.45 14.43
C GLU A 180 9.75 -9.00 15.80
N GLU A 181 9.58 -8.15 16.81
CA GLU A 181 9.12 -8.56 18.14
C GLU A 181 7.70 -9.16 18.18
N HIS A 182 6.90 -8.96 17.12
CA HIS A 182 5.56 -9.56 17.00
C HIS A 182 5.61 -10.96 16.39
N CYS A 183 6.74 -11.38 15.83
CA CYS A 183 6.89 -12.70 15.21
C CYS A 183 7.24 -13.75 16.26
N ASN A 184 6.66 -14.96 16.16
CA ASN A 184 7.13 -16.12 16.90
C ASN A 184 8.53 -16.54 16.41
N PRO A 185 9.59 -16.43 17.22
CA PRO A 185 10.96 -16.68 16.78
C PRO A 185 11.26 -18.14 16.43
N ASN A 186 10.43 -19.09 16.88
CA ASN A 186 10.61 -20.51 16.59
C ASN A 186 9.99 -20.94 15.25
N LEU A 187 8.99 -20.18 14.76
CA LEU A 187 8.21 -20.53 13.57
C LEU A 187 8.43 -19.54 12.42
N HIS A 188 8.73 -18.28 12.72
CA HIS A 188 8.76 -17.21 11.74
C HIS A 188 10.15 -16.58 11.59
N VAL A 189 10.41 -16.10 10.38
CA VAL A 189 11.47 -15.15 10.03
C VAL A 189 10.80 -13.84 9.61
N TYR A 190 11.19 -12.73 10.22
CA TYR A 190 10.66 -11.42 9.86
C TYR A 190 11.31 -10.93 8.56
N GLN A 191 10.48 -10.59 7.56
CA GLN A 191 10.93 -9.99 6.31
C GLN A 191 10.62 -8.49 6.33
N ALA A 192 11.65 -7.67 6.56
CA ALA A 192 11.53 -6.22 6.70
C ALA A 192 10.96 -5.55 5.44
N ASP A 193 11.38 -5.98 4.26
CA ASP A 193 10.93 -5.42 2.97
C ASP A 193 9.42 -5.62 2.73
N LEU A 194 8.85 -6.66 3.34
CA LEU A 194 7.44 -7.02 3.20
C LEU A 194 6.62 -6.73 4.46
N CYS A 195 7.24 -6.15 5.51
CA CYS A 195 6.61 -5.86 6.79
C CYS A 195 5.78 -7.05 7.35
N LYS A 196 6.29 -8.28 7.25
CA LYS A 196 5.52 -9.49 7.63
C LYS A 196 6.40 -10.59 8.23
N CYS A 197 5.79 -11.38 9.11
CA CYS A 197 6.35 -12.65 9.58
C CYS A 197 6.08 -13.74 8.52
N VAL A 198 7.13 -14.42 8.07
CA VAL A 198 7.05 -15.53 7.11
C VAL A 198 7.48 -16.82 7.80
N CYS A 199 6.76 -17.90 7.57
CA CYS A 199 7.11 -19.21 8.11
C CYS A 199 8.48 -19.69 7.60
N ASN A 200 9.28 -20.25 8.49
CA ASN A 200 10.61 -20.79 8.14
C ASN A 200 10.52 -22.04 7.24
N ASN A 201 9.41 -22.79 7.29
CA ASN A 201 9.14 -23.96 6.46
C ASN A 201 8.37 -23.62 5.17
N GLU A 202 8.94 -22.73 4.35
CA GLU A 202 8.31 -22.30 3.10
C GLU A 202 7.98 -23.46 2.14
N GLN A 203 8.77 -24.54 2.17
CA GLN A 203 8.55 -25.74 1.35
C GLN A 203 7.23 -26.44 1.70
N ASP A 204 6.89 -26.54 2.99
CA ASP A 204 5.61 -27.09 3.45
C ASP A 204 4.45 -26.20 3.01
N ALA A 205 4.66 -24.87 3.04
CA ALA A 205 3.68 -23.92 2.55
C ALA A 205 3.44 -24.07 1.03
N VAL A 206 4.50 -24.31 0.24
CA VAL A 206 4.39 -24.61 -1.20
C VAL A 206 3.62 -25.92 -1.41
N ALA A 207 4.00 -26.99 -0.70
CA ALA A 207 3.34 -28.28 -0.79
C ALA A 207 1.85 -28.19 -0.44
N CYS A 208 1.51 -27.42 0.60
CA CYS A 208 0.13 -27.16 1.01
C CYS A 208 -0.68 -26.44 -0.07
N ARG A 209 -0.08 -25.44 -0.74
CA ARG A 209 -0.75 -24.72 -1.84
C ARG A 209 -1.11 -25.63 -3.00
N ASN A 210 -0.32 -26.68 -3.26
CA ASN A 210 -0.62 -27.67 -4.29
C ASN A 210 -1.81 -28.59 -3.92
N MET A 211 -2.21 -28.61 -2.65
CA MET A 211 -3.38 -29.35 -2.14
C MET A 211 -4.66 -28.48 -2.10
N ALA A 212 -4.62 -27.27 -2.67
CA ALA A 212 -5.80 -26.43 -2.84
C ALA A 212 -6.81 -27.09 -3.81
N PRO A 213 -8.13 -26.90 -3.62
CA PRO A 213 -8.76 -26.00 -2.65
C PRO A 213 -9.05 -26.64 -1.28
N ALA A 214 -8.77 -27.93 -1.10
CA ALA A 214 -9.15 -28.69 0.10
C ALA A 214 -8.38 -28.23 1.36
N LYS A 215 -7.10 -27.88 1.20
CA LYS A 215 -6.25 -27.36 2.27
C LYS A 215 -5.84 -25.91 2.04
N SER A 216 -5.56 -25.22 3.15
CA SER A 216 -5.02 -23.87 3.18
C SER A 216 -3.89 -23.77 4.20
N TRP A 217 -2.89 -22.96 3.87
CA TRP A 217 -1.77 -22.69 4.76
C TRP A 217 -2.17 -21.70 5.86
N ASP A 218 -1.94 -22.06 7.11
CA ASP A 218 -2.07 -21.18 8.26
C ASP A 218 -0.71 -20.55 8.58
N ASN A 219 -0.60 -19.24 8.37
CA ASN A 219 0.65 -18.50 8.60
C ASN A 219 0.92 -18.20 10.08
N ASN A 220 -0.03 -18.39 11.00
CA ASN A 220 0.22 -18.16 12.42
C ASN A 220 0.85 -19.39 13.08
N GLU A 221 0.43 -20.58 12.64
CA GLU A 221 0.95 -21.86 13.13
C GLU A 221 1.99 -22.50 12.20
N CYS A 222 2.18 -21.97 10.99
CA CYS A 222 3.04 -22.53 9.96
C CYS A 222 2.71 -23.99 9.63
N LYS A 223 1.42 -24.26 9.46
CA LYS A 223 0.88 -25.60 9.21
C LYS A 223 -0.17 -25.59 8.10
N CYS A 224 -0.23 -26.70 7.36
CA CYS A 224 -1.26 -26.94 6.37
C CYS A 224 -2.52 -27.48 7.05
N LYS A 225 -3.63 -26.74 6.98
CA LYS A 225 -4.91 -27.11 7.59
C LYS A 225 -5.97 -27.36 6.53
N CYS A 226 -6.93 -28.22 6.84
CA CYS A 226 -8.13 -28.36 6.04
C CYS A 226 -8.92 -27.04 6.08
N ARG A 227 -9.41 -26.60 4.91
CA ARG A 227 -10.21 -25.38 4.81
C ARG A 227 -11.53 -25.52 5.56
N ASP A 228 -12.17 -26.68 5.43
CA ASP A 228 -13.43 -27.00 6.08
C ASP A 228 -13.24 -28.20 7.02
N VAL A 229 -13.30 -27.93 8.33
CA VAL A 229 -13.35 -28.99 9.34
C VAL A 229 -14.81 -29.25 9.67
N LYS A 230 -15.26 -30.49 9.48
CA LYS A 230 -16.65 -30.89 9.69
C LYS A 230 -16.78 -31.81 10.89
N HIS A 231 -17.92 -31.75 11.56
CA HIS A 231 -18.26 -32.72 12.58
C HIS A 231 -18.57 -34.08 11.90
N CYS A 232 -17.89 -35.12 12.34
CA CYS A 232 -18.04 -36.47 11.80
C CYS A 232 -19.13 -37.26 12.55
N PRO A 233 -19.94 -38.07 11.85
CA PRO A 233 -20.91 -38.98 12.48
C PRO A 233 -20.25 -39.97 13.44
N SER A 234 -21.03 -40.48 14.39
CA SER A 234 -20.58 -41.49 15.37
C SER A 234 -19.92 -42.69 14.70
N GLY A 235 -18.69 -43.02 15.11
CA GLY A 235 -17.88 -44.11 14.53
C GLY A 235 -16.95 -43.67 13.40
N THR A 236 -16.85 -42.37 13.12
CA THR A 236 -15.86 -41.80 12.20
C THR A 236 -15.11 -40.62 12.84
N GLU A 237 -13.83 -40.48 12.53
CA GLU A 237 -12.97 -39.39 12.99
C GLU A 237 -12.52 -38.53 11.81
N PHE A 238 -12.36 -37.22 12.03
CA PHE A 238 -11.94 -36.31 10.97
C PHE A 238 -10.43 -36.44 10.73
N SER A 239 -10.05 -36.87 9.54
CA SER A 239 -8.65 -36.92 9.11
C SER A 239 -8.19 -35.54 8.61
N HIS A 240 -7.21 -34.95 9.30
CA HIS A 240 -6.57 -33.70 8.88
C HIS A 240 -5.66 -33.88 7.64
N ASP A 241 -5.38 -35.13 7.24
CA ASP A 241 -4.58 -35.45 6.07
C ASP A 241 -5.41 -35.48 4.79
N THR A 242 -6.60 -36.09 4.82
CA THR A 242 -7.51 -36.17 3.67
C THR A 242 -8.64 -35.14 3.70
N CYS A 243 -8.82 -34.45 4.83
CA CYS A 243 -9.92 -33.50 5.08
C CYS A 243 -11.30 -34.12 4.99
N ASN A 244 -11.42 -35.40 5.36
CA ASN A 244 -12.67 -36.16 5.35
C ASN A 244 -12.84 -36.98 6.63
N CYS A 245 -14.08 -37.40 6.89
CA CYS A 245 -14.38 -38.33 7.98
C CYS A 245 -14.02 -39.76 7.55
N GLU A 246 -13.15 -40.40 8.31
CA GLU A 246 -12.69 -41.78 8.07
C GLU A 246 -13.14 -42.66 9.24
N ALA A 247 -13.33 -43.96 8.99
CA ALA A 247 -13.68 -44.90 10.06
C ALA A 247 -12.51 -45.05 11.02
N SER A 248 -12.78 -44.90 12.32
CA SER A 248 -11.81 -45.11 13.40
C SER A 248 -11.48 -46.59 13.59
#